data_AF-A0A2G5U2H9-F1
#
_entry.id   AF-A0A2G5U2H9-F1
#
_cell.length_a   1.000
_cell.length_b   1.000
_cell.length_c   1.000
_cell.angle_alpha   90.00
_cell.angle_beta   90.00
_cell.angle_gamma   90.00
#
_symmetry.space_group_name_H-M   'P 1'
#
loop_
_entity.id
_entity.type
_entity.pdbx_description
1 polymer ?
#
loop_
_entity_poly.entity_id
_entity_poly.type
_entity_poly.pdbx_seq_one_letter_code
_entity_poly.pdbx_strand_id
1 'polypeptide(L)'
;MKKWPMELHKHCVELFRTSPELETIMNLNDSSDFHEPQTTKDLYLHSSIRSLDPRIADEFFEKANIQDSFSTVVQTLEGFVSDDSKLWNIPNLFIPSSWVHARQLIRFTEKNANFMVGDYRDDVSQDLNAFLKHWLNSDNTNLETLIVRGSCSSMEELFDGIQTSRWNPEKRRATYVSNAPFQTIWEYRFGQGCRFLNLPSFWPNELDCSDAFDIVRESDGLIASVKVDISAFFMFVWHSRFS
;
A
#
# COMPACT_ATOMS: atom_id res chain seq x y z
N MET A 1 16.22 22.42 -16.77
CA MET A 1 17.39 21.68 -17.28
C MET A 1 17.59 20.44 -16.41
N LYS A 2 16.96 19.30 -16.74
CA LYS A 2 17.14 18.01 -16.03
C LYS A 2 16.87 16.78 -16.95
N LYS A 3 17.42 16.74 -18.17
CA LYS A 3 17.36 15.53 -19.04
C LYS A 3 18.49 14.52 -18.76
N TRP A 4 19.50 14.92 -17.99
CA TRP A 4 20.72 14.15 -17.80
C TRP A 4 20.54 12.76 -17.18
N PRO A 5 19.74 12.57 -16.12
CA PRO A 5 19.58 11.23 -15.53
C PRO A 5 18.96 10.21 -16.49
N MET A 6 17.95 10.62 -17.26
CA MET A 6 17.28 9.75 -18.23
C MET A 6 18.16 9.43 -19.44
N GLU A 7 18.88 10.43 -19.98
CA GLU A 7 19.83 10.20 -21.08
C GLU A 7 20.98 9.29 -20.64
N LEU A 8 21.47 9.46 -19.40
CA LEU A 8 22.48 8.58 -18.83
C LEU A 8 21.96 7.15 -18.64
N HIS A 9 20.74 7.00 -18.09
CA HIS A 9 20.10 5.69 -17.96
C HIS A 9 19.99 4.99 -19.31
N LYS A 10 19.47 5.69 -20.33
CA LYS A 10 19.34 5.16 -21.69
C LYS A 10 20.70 4.73 -22.25
N HIS A 11 21.72 5.57 -22.10
CA HIS A 11 23.07 5.25 -22.55
C HIS A 11 23.63 4.01 -21.84
N CYS A 12 23.43 3.89 -20.51
CA CYS A 12 23.87 2.71 -19.75
C CYS A 12 23.15 1.43 -20.19
N VAL A 13 21.84 1.48 -20.40
CA VAL A 13 21.06 0.34 -20.91
C VAL A 13 21.58 -0.10 -22.28
N GLU A 14 21.82 0.84 -23.20
CA GLU A 14 22.37 0.57 -24.52
C GLU A 14 23.80 0.00 -24.45
N LEU A 15 24.65 0.57 -23.59
CA LEU A 15 26.06 0.20 -23.45
C LEU A 15 26.25 -1.17 -22.79
N PHE A 16 25.53 -1.43 -21.70
CA PHE A 16 25.68 -2.64 -20.90
C PHE A 16 24.68 -3.75 -21.26
N ARG A 17 23.71 -3.48 -22.16
CA ARG A 17 22.63 -4.41 -22.55
C ARG A 17 21.86 -4.96 -21.35
N THR A 18 21.62 -4.10 -20.36
CA THR A 18 20.89 -4.44 -19.14
C THR A 18 19.38 -4.30 -19.33
N SER A 19 18.61 -4.68 -18.31
CA SER A 19 17.17 -4.43 -18.27
C SER A 19 16.87 -2.94 -18.46
N PRO A 20 15.85 -2.57 -19.26
CA PRO A 20 15.39 -1.18 -19.37
C PRO A 20 14.50 -0.76 -18.18
N GLU A 21 14.22 -1.67 -17.25
CA GLU A 21 13.44 -1.37 -16.05
C GLU A 21 14.12 -0.26 -15.25
N LEU A 22 13.36 0.79 -14.99
CA LEU A 22 13.84 1.96 -14.26
C LEU A 22 13.28 1.93 -12.85
N GLU A 23 14.17 2.07 -11.86
CA GLU A 23 13.82 2.42 -10.49
C GLU A 23 14.10 3.91 -10.27
N THR A 24 13.13 4.63 -9.73
CA THR A 24 13.24 6.09 -9.56
C THR A 24 13.23 6.45 -8.08
N ILE A 25 14.27 7.18 -7.64
CA ILE A 25 14.31 7.80 -6.31
C ILE A 25 14.34 9.31 -6.51
N MET A 26 13.39 10.02 -5.92
CA MET A 26 13.32 11.48 -6.07
C MET A 26 12.77 12.17 -4.83
N ASN A 27 13.04 13.46 -4.70
CA ASN A 27 12.35 14.31 -3.73
C ASN A 27 11.25 15.07 -4.46
N LEU A 28 9.99 14.89 -4.04
CA LEU A 28 8.85 15.59 -4.63
C LEU A 28 8.62 16.91 -3.88
N ASN A 29 9.27 17.98 -4.34
CA ASN A 29 9.00 19.33 -3.84
C ASN A 29 8.10 20.15 -4.78
N ASP A 30 8.07 19.79 -6.07
CA ASP A 30 7.34 20.49 -7.12
C ASP A 30 6.99 19.49 -8.25
N SER A 31 5.81 19.62 -8.86
CA SER A 31 5.39 18.81 -10.01
C SER A 31 6.25 19.07 -11.25
N SER A 32 7.02 20.17 -11.27
CA SER A 32 7.99 20.49 -12.29
C SER A 32 9.21 19.55 -12.29
N ASP A 33 9.46 18.79 -11.22
CA ASP A 33 10.52 17.77 -11.22
C ASP A 33 10.22 16.61 -12.19
N PHE A 34 8.96 16.47 -12.63
CA PHE A 34 8.52 15.58 -13.71
C PHE A 34 7.99 16.41 -14.89
N HIS A 35 8.87 16.71 -15.85
CA HIS A 35 8.54 17.54 -17.01
C HIS A 35 7.80 16.78 -18.12
N GLU A 36 8.01 15.46 -18.25
CA GLU A 36 7.43 14.61 -19.28
C GLU A 36 6.91 13.33 -18.61
N PRO A 37 5.84 12.68 -19.12
CA PRO A 37 5.38 11.40 -18.61
C PRO A 37 6.48 10.35 -18.66
N GLN A 38 6.67 9.61 -17.56
CA GLN A 38 7.75 8.65 -17.45
C GLN A 38 7.22 7.33 -16.90
N THR A 39 7.67 6.24 -17.50
CA THR A 39 7.39 4.88 -17.00
C THR A 39 8.53 4.44 -16.10
N THR A 40 8.18 3.97 -14.91
CA THR A 40 9.11 3.46 -13.90
C THR A 40 8.51 2.19 -13.33
N LYS A 41 9.36 1.20 -13.04
CA LYS A 41 8.90 -0.03 -12.40
C LYS A 41 8.53 0.26 -10.96
N ASP A 42 9.51 0.74 -10.21
CA ASP A 42 9.39 1.11 -8.81
C ASP A 42 9.72 2.59 -8.61
N LEU A 43 9.02 3.25 -7.70
CA LEU A 43 9.26 4.65 -7.37
C LEU A 43 9.28 4.88 -5.85
N TYR A 44 10.31 5.60 -5.42
CA TYR A 44 10.57 5.90 -4.02
C TYR A 44 10.68 7.41 -3.82
N LEU A 45 9.82 7.98 -2.98
CA LEU A 45 9.95 9.37 -2.56
C LEU A 45 10.91 9.49 -1.38
N HIS A 46 11.93 10.33 -1.53
CA HIS A 46 12.86 10.70 -0.49
C HIS A 46 12.15 11.47 0.62
N SER A 47 12.66 11.38 1.85
CA SER A 47 12.15 12.16 2.98
C SER A 47 12.22 13.67 2.72
N SER A 48 11.18 14.39 3.12
CA SER A 48 11.13 15.85 3.21
C SER A 48 10.47 16.27 4.52
N ILE A 49 11.00 17.31 5.14
CA ILE A 49 10.43 17.87 6.38
C ILE A 49 9.26 18.83 6.10
N ARG A 50 8.99 19.15 4.84
CA ARG A 50 7.93 20.08 4.45
C ARG A 50 6.71 19.30 4.02
N SER A 51 5.54 19.73 4.49
CA SER A 51 4.27 19.25 3.93
C SER A 51 4.16 19.70 2.47
N LEU A 52 3.67 18.78 1.64
CA LEU A 52 3.45 18.99 0.21
C LEU A 52 1.96 19.27 -0.04
N ASP A 53 1.67 20.19 -0.95
CA ASP A 53 0.30 20.40 -1.43
C ASP A 53 -0.18 19.12 -2.15
N PRO A 54 -1.32 18.53 -1.77
CA PRO A 54 -1.83 17.31 -2.40
C PRO A 54 -2.02 17.45 -3.92
N ARG A 55 -2.28 18.66 -4.44
CA ARG A 55 -2.40 18.91 -5.89
C ARG A 55 -1.09 18.60 -6.62
N ILE A 56 0.05 18.83 -6.00
CA ILE A 56 1.36 18.50 -6.57
C ILE A 56 1.52 16.98 -6.66
N ALA A 57 1.06 16.24 -5.65
CA ALA A 57 1.08 14.78 -5.66
C ALA A 57 0.17 14.22 -6.77
N ASP A 58 -1.05 14.76 -6.92
CA ASP A 58 -1.97 14.33 -7.98
C ASP A 58 -1.44 14.68 -9.39
N GLU A 59 -0.91 15.89 -9.60
CA GLU A 59 -0.24 16.26 -10.85
C GLU A 59 0.97 15.38 -11.16
N PHE A 60 1.67 14.91 -10.12
CA PHE A 60 2.77 13.97 -10.26
C PHE A 60 2.27 12.59 -10.71
N PHE A 61 1.23 12.03 -10.08
CA PHE A 61 0.67 10.74 -10.48
C PHE A 61 0.03 10.77 -11.87
N GLU A 62 -0.38 11.94 -12.36
CA GLU A 62 -0.80 12.10 -13.75
C GLU A 62 0.31 11.82 -14.77
N LYS A 63 1.56 12.07 -14.39
CA LYS A 63 2.75 11.94 -15.26
C LYS A 63 3.56 10.67 -14.96
N ALA A 64 3.53 10.17 -13.73
CA ALA A 64 4.27 9.00 -13.30
C ALA A 64 3.48 7.71 -13.60
N ASN A 65 3.92 6.96 -14.61
CA ASN A 65 3.39 5.63 -14.91
C ASN A 65 4.19 4.59 -14.11
N ILE A 66 3.74 4.29 -12.90
CA ILE A 66 4.38 3.37 -11.95
C ILE A 66 3.81 1.97 -12.19
N GLN A 67 4.67 1.00 -12.54
CA GLN A 67 4.22 -0.32 -13.00
C GLN A 67 4.08 -1.35 -11.88
N ASP A 68 4.84 -1.23 -10.78
CA ASP A 68 4.86 -2.23 -9.72
C ASP A 68 4.68 -1.61 -8.33
N SER A 69 5.61 -0.76 -7.86
CA SER A 69 5.59 -0.28 -6.48
C SER A 69 5.77 1.23 -6.33
N PHE A 70 5.05 1.81 -5.39
CA PHE A 70 5.27 3.18 -4.91
C PHE A 70 5.45 3.21 -3.40
N SER A 71 6.49 3.92 -2.94
CA SER A 71 6.79 4.06 -1.52
C SER A 71 7.20 5.48 -1.14
N THR A 72 6.71 5.94 0.02
CA THR A 72 7.17 7.18 0.67
C THR A 72 7.78 6.87 2.04
N VAL A 73 8.52 7.82 2.61
CA VAL A 73 9.21 7.62 3.90
C VAL A 73 8.73 8.59 4.97
N VAL A 74 9.13 9.86 4.86
CA VAL A 74 8.71 10.94 5.73
C VAL A 74 8.37 12.09 4.81
N GLN A 75 7.19 12.04 4.20
CA GLN A 75 6.68 13.12 3.38
C GLN A 75 5.23 13.31 3.81
N THR A 76 4.91 14.44 4.41
CA THR A 76 3.54 14.77 4.78
C THR A 76 2.86 15.50 3.63
N LEU A 77 1.53 15.38 3.54
CA LEU A 77 0.70 16.24 2.72
C LEU A 77 -0.03 17.25 3.64
N GLU A 78 -0.37 18.42 3.11
CA GLU A 78 -1.25 19.39 3.79
C GLU A 78 -2.73 18.96 3.80
N GLY A 79 -3.06 17.91 3.05
CA GLY A 79 -4.37 17.29 2.96
C GLY A 79 -4.23 15.85 2.47
N PHE A 80 -5.20 15.39 1.68
CA PHE A 80 -5.23 14.03 1.14
C PHE A 80 -5.11 14.06 -0.38
N VAL A 81 -4.60 12.97 -0.96
CA VAL A 81 -4.67 12.77 -2.41
C VAL A 81 -6.13 12.70 -2.87
N SER A 82 -6.38 13.06 -4.13
CA SER A 82 -7.72 13.00 -4.71
C SER A 82 -8.29 11.58 -4.78
N ASP A 83 -9.61 11.47 -4.71
CA ASP A 83 -10.35 10.22 -4.97
C ASP A 83 -10.09 9.68 -6.39
N ASP A 84 -9.80 10.56 -7.34
CA ASP A 84 -9.53 10.22 -8.75
C ASP A 84 -8.04 10.05 -9.05
N SER A 85 -7.18 10.06 -8.01
CA SER A 85 -5.74 9.97 -8.17
C SER A 85 -5.31 8.65 -8.82
N LYS A 86 -4.36 8.70 -9.76
CA LYS A 86 -3.76 7.49 -10.35
C LYS A 86 -2.95 6.66 -9.36
N LEU A 87 -2.70 7.18 -8.16
CA LEU A 87 -2.15 6.42 -7.02
C LEU A 87 -2.90 5.10 -6.81
N TRP A 88 -4.23 5.11 -6.93
CA TRP A 88 -5.08 3.94 -6.63
C TRP A 88 -4.89 2.76 -7.58
N ASN A 89 -4.25 2.98 -8.74
CA ASN A 89 -4.00 1.97 -9.77
C ASN A 89 -2.59 1.36 -9.67
N ILE A 90 -1.81 1.72 -8.64
CA ILE A 90 -0.46 1.18 -8.46
C ILE A 90 -0.54 -0.16 -7.72
N PRO A 91 0.04 -1.26 -8.26
CA PRO A 91 -0.11 -2.60 -7.72
C PRO A 91 0.28 -2.72 -6.23
N ASN A 92 1.37 -2.08 -5.84
CA ASN A 92 1.91 -2.14 -4.48
C ASN A 92 2.14 -0.74 -3.92
N LEU A 93 1.48 -0.42 -2.80
CA LEU A 93 1.54 0.88 -2.14
C LEU A 93 2.09 0.77 -0.72
N PHE A 94 3.15 1.51 -0.42
CA PHE A 94 3.66 1.68 0.93
C PHE A 94 3.72 3.16 1.29
N ILE A 95 2.71 3.63 2.02
CA ILE A 95 2.57 5.04 2.37
C ILE A 95 2.49 5.16 3.90
N PRO A 96 3.65 5.26 4.59
CA PRO A 96 3.73 5.36 6.04
C PRO A 96 3.41 6.78 6.56
N SER A 97 2.74 7.60 5.75
CA SER A 97 2.39 8.99 6.03
C SER A 97 0.92 9.21 5.68
N SER A 98 0.30 10.19 6.33
CA SER A 98 -1.14 10.52 6.27
C SER A 98 -1.61 11.13 4.94
N TRP A 99 -1.30 10.49 3.80
CA TRP A 99 -1.75 10.94 2.47
C TRP A 99 -3.19 10.52 2.15
N VAL A 100 -3.67 9.50 2.85
CA VAL A 100 -4.92 8.80 2.56
C VAL A 100 -5.87 8.93 3.75
N HIS A 101 -7.13 9.23 3.46
CA HIS A 101 -8.23 9.16 4.43
C HIS A 101 -8.84 7.75 4.40
N ALA A 102 -9.24 7.21 5.54
CA ALA A 102 -9.80 5.85 5.65
C ALA A 102 -11.01 5.62 4.72
N ARG A 103 -11.89 6.61 4.53
CA ARG A 103 -13.01 6.52 3.57
C ARG A 103 -12.59 6.26 2.12
N GLN A 104 -11.34 6.57 1.77
CA GLN A 104 -10.79 6.38 0.43
C GLN A 104 -10.24 4.96 0.20
N LEU A 105 -10.12 4.13 1.23
CA LEU A 105 -9.59 2.77 1.11
C LEU A 105 -10.36 1.92 0.09
N ILE A 106 -11.66 2.18 -0.10
CA ILE A 106 -12.49 1.51 -1.11
C ILE A 106 -12.02 1.74 -2.56
N ARG A 107 -11.17 2.75 -2.80
CA ARG A 107 -10.60 3.04 -4.12
C ARG A 107 -9.47 2.07 -4.47
N PHE A 108 -8.80 1.50 -3.47
CA PHE A 108 -7.71 0.57 -3.70
C PHE A 108 -8.25 -0.79 -4.12
N THR A 109 -8.02 -1.13 -5.39
CA THR A 109 -8.43 -2.43 -5.97
C THR A 109 -7.26 -3.27 -6.45
N GLU A 110 -6.05 -2.84 -6.10
CA GLU A 110 -4.79 -3.45 -6.52
C GLU A 110 -4.30 -4.50 -5.49
N LYS A 111 -3.05 -4.96 -5.62
CA LYS A 111 -2.55 -6.17 -4.95
C LYS A 111 -2.25 -5.97 -3.47
N ASN A 112 -1.36 -5.03 -3.15
CA ASN A 112 -0.83 -4.89 -1.78
C ASN A 112 -0.80 -3.42 -1.35
N ALA A 113 -1.35 -3.11 -0.19
CA ALA A 113 -1.27 -1.78 0.37
C ALA A 113 -0.94 -1.77 1.87
N ASN A 114 -0.08 -0.83 2.25
CA ASN A 114 0.19 -0.45 3.63
C ASN A 114 0.04 1.07 3.75
N PHE A 115 -1.00 1.50 4.44
CA PHE A 115 -1.33 2.91 4.62
C PHE A 115 -1.25 3.29 6.10
N MET A 116 -0.67 4.46 6.37
CA MET A 116 -1.01 5.24 7.56
C MET A 116 -2.09 6.24 7.18
N VAL A 117 -3.30 6.07 7.74
CA VAL A 117 -4.41 6.99 7.42
C VAL A 117 -4.27 8.29 8.21
N GLY A 118 -4.71 9.41 7.64
CA GLY A 118 -4.66 10.71 8.31
C GLY A 118 -5.66 10.88 9.45
N ASP A 119 -6.70 10.03 9.47
CA ASP A 119 -7.71 9.97 10.53
C ASP A 119 -7.19 9.21 11.77
N TYR A 120 -5.88 9.13 11.98
CA TYR A 120 -5.27 8.29 13.02
C TYR A 120 -5.74 8.63 14.46
N ARG A 121 -6.37 9.80 14.65
CA ARG A 121 -6.97 10.23 15.93
C ARG A 121 -8.44 9.83 16.08
N ASP A 122 -9.10 9.49 14.99
CA ASP A 122 -10.49 9.07 14.94
C ASP A 122 -10.57 7.54 14.84
N ASP A 123 -11.70 6.97 15.26
CA ASP A 123 -11.95 5.55 15.07
C ASP A 123 -12.37 5.30 13.62
N VAL A 124 -11.58 4.51 12.90
CA VAL A 124 -11.81 4.18 11.49
C VAL A 124 -12.57 2.87 11.29
N SER A 125 -13.14 2.28 12.35
CA SER A 125 -13.86 1.00 12.30
C SER A 125 -14.99 1.00 11.27
N GLN A 126 -15.72 2.11 11.10
CA GLN A 126 -16.81 2.23 10.13
C GLN A 126 -16.30 2.27 8.68
N ASP A 127 -15.22 3.01 8.41
CA ASP A 127 -14.60 3.05 7.08
C ASP A 127 -14.01 1.69 6.70
N LEU A 128 -13.42 0.98 7.66
CA LEU A 128 -12.93 -0.38 7.47
C LEU A 128 -14.07 -1.38 7.24
N ASN A 129 -15.18 -1.26 7.98
CA ASN A 129 -16.39 -2.05 7.70
C ASN A 129 -16.93 -1.80 6.29
N ALA A 130 -16.98 -0.53 5.86
CA ALA A 130 -17.37 -0.15 4.51
C ALA A 130 -16.44 -0.76 3.46
N PHE A 131 -15.13 -0.77 3.71
CA PHE A 131 -14.15 -1.46 2.87
C PHE A 131 -14.39 -2.97 2.80
N LEU A 132 -14.58 -3.65 3.92
CA LEU A 132 -14.84 -5.09 3.95
C LEU A 132 -16.12 -5.45 3.17
N LYS A 133 -17.20 -4.69 3.39
CA LYS A 133 -18.46 -4.84 2.64
C LYS A 133 -18.26 -4.58 1.15
N HIS A 134 -17.46 -3.58 0.78
CA HIS A 134 -17.14 -3.31 -0.62
C HIS A 134 -16.39 -4.49 -1.25
N TRP A 135 -15.36 -5.03 -0.59
CA TRP A 135 -14.58 -6.17 -1.11
C TRP A 135 -15.42 -7.45 -1.24
N LEU A 136 -16.28 -7.75 -0.25
CA LEU A 136 -17.20 -8.90 -0.29
C LEU A 136 -18.19 -8.83 -1.47
N ASN A 137 -18.52 -7.62 -1.92
CA ASN A 137 -19.47 -7.41 -3.02
C ASN A 137 -18.80 -7.07 -4.36
N SER A 138 -17.46 -7.00 -4.42
CA SER A 138 -16.73 -6.69 -5.64
C SER A 138 -16.23 -7.95 -6.36
N ASP A 139 -15.79 -7.77 -7.60
CA ASP A 139 -15.08 -8.75 -8.41
C ASP A 139 -13.55 -8.61 -8.33
N ASN A 140 -13.05 -7.81 -7.38
CA ASN A 140 -11.62 -7.59 -7.19
C ASN A 140 -10.94 -8.89 -6.75
N THR A 141 -10.24 -9.53 -7.68
CA THR A 141 -9.42 -10.73 -7.46
C THR A 141 -7.92 -10.41 -7.38
N ASN A 142 -7.54 -9.13 -7.40
CA ASN A 142 -6.14 -8.72 -7.32
C ASN A 142 -5.67 -8.58 -5.87
N LEU A 143 -6.55 -8.14 -4.96
CA LEU A 143 -6.18 -7.85 -3.57
C LEU A 143 -5.60 -9.09 -2.88
N GLU A 144 -4.40 -8.95 -2.34
CA GLU A 144 -3.69 -9.94 -1.52
C GLU A 144 -3.53 -9.45 -0.08
N THR A 145 -3.13 -8.19 0.11
CA THR A 145 -2.84 -7.63 1.44
C THR A 145 -3.34 -6.18 1.56
N LEU A 146 -4.10 -5.89 2.61
CA LEU A 146 -4.36 -4.51 3.05
C LEU A 146 -3.99 -4.35 4.52
N ILE A 147 -3.13 -3.38 4.80
CA ILE A 147 -2.75 -2.99 6.15
C ILE A 147 -3.00 -1.52 6.33
N VAL A 148 -3.71 -1.20 7.40
CA VAL A 148 -4.11 0.17 7.72
C VAL A 148 -3.66 0.47 9.14
N ARG A 149 -2.74 1.43 9.27
CA ARG A 149 -2.29 1.97 10.55
C ARG A 149 -3.21 3.14 10.91
N GLY A 150 -4.08 2.90 11.88
CA GLY A 150 -5.13 3.80 12.37
C GLY A 150 -5.81 3.18 13.59
N SER A 151 -6.61 3.97 14.31
CA SER A 151 -7.33 3.47 15.48
C SER A 151 -8.57 2.68 15.05
N CYS A 152 -8.63 1.40 15.36
CA CYS A 152 -9.82 0.57 15.19
C CYS A 152 -10.16 -0.03 16.56
N SER A 153 -11.11 0.58 17.27
CA SER A 153 -11.38 0.20 18.66
C SER A 153 -12.52 -0.80 18.82
N SER A 154 -13.39 -0.91 17.81
CA SER A 154 -14.61 -1.71 17.88
C SER A 154 -14.62 -2.83 16.83
N MET A 155 -14.38 -4.07 17.30
CA MET A 155 -14.57 -5.27 16.48
C MET A 155 -16.04 -5.49 16.11
N GLU A 156 -16.98 -5.02 16.95
CA GLU A 156 -18.41 -5.07 16.67
C GLU A 156 -18.77 -4.18 15.48
N GLU A 157 -18.30 -2.93 15.46
CA GLU A 157 -18.52 -2.02 14.33
C GLU A 157 -17.79 -2.49 13.07
N LEU A 158 -16.56 -2.99 13.22
CA LEU A 158 -15.77 -3.51 12.10
C LEU A 158 -16.49 -4.63 11.34
N PHE A 159 -17.17 -5.54 12.06
CA PHE A 159 -17.85 -6.69 11.47
C PHE A 159 -19.38 -6.55 11.43
N ASP A 160 -19.93 -5.38 11.70
CA ASP A 160 -21.38 -5.16 11.64
C ASP A 160 -21.93 -5.56 10.27
N GLY A 161 -22.93 -6.44 10.27
CA GLY A 161 -23.55 -6.99 9.06
C GLY A 161 -22.64 -7.92 8.23
N ILE A 162 -21.52 -8.41 8.77
CA ILE A 162 -20.60 -9.33 8.09
C ILE A 162 -20.58 -10.68 8.81
N GLN A 163 -20.83 -11.76 8.08
CA GLN A 163 -20.66 -13.11 8.60
C GLN A 163 -19.18 -13.43 8.76
N THR A 164 -18.77 -13.76 9.98
CA THR A 164 -17.39 -14.15 10.30
C THR A 164 -17.33 -15.58 10.82
N SER A 165 -16.15 -16.19 10.70
CA SER A 165 -15.80 -17.44 11.34
C SER A 165 -14.40 -17.35 11.94
N ARG A 166 -14.09 -18.15 12.96
CA ARG A 166 -12.72 -18.23 13.48
C ARG A 166 -11.86 -19.07 12.55
N TRP A 167 -10.56 -18.77 12.51
CA TRP A 167 -9.58 -19.65 11.85
C TRP A 167 -9.75 -21.11 12.31
N ASN A 168 -9.73 -22.03 11.34
CA ASN A 168 -9.76 -23.47 11.59
C ASN A 168 -8.41 -24.11 11.24
N PRO A 169 -7.67 -24.67 12.23
CA PRO A 169 -6.38 -25.32 12.00
C PRO A 169 -6.45 -26.57 11.11
N GLU A 170 -7.61 -27.23 11.03
CA GLU A 170 -7.81 -28.41 10.17
C GLU A 170 -7.94 -28.03 8.68
N LYS A 171 -8.30 -26.77 8.39
CA LYS A 171 -8.53 -26.30 7.01
C LYS A 171 -7.32 -25.62 6.39
N ARG A 172 -6.54 -24.87 7.18
CA ARG A 172 -5.41 -24.10 6.66
C ARG A 172 -4.37 -23.76 7.73
N ARG A 173 -3.13 -23.52 7.30
CA ARG A 173 -2.08 -22.93 8.16
C ARG A 173 -2.49 -21.54 8.65
N ALA A 174 -2.08 -21.20 9.87
CA ALA A 174 -2.31 -19.87 10.43
C ALA A 174 -1.47 -18.79 9.74
N THR A 175 -0.21 -19.09 9.42
CA THR A 175 0.73 -18.11 8.87
C THR A 175 0.42 -17.79 7.41
N TYR A 176 0.14 -16.51 7.14
CA TYR A 176 0.06 -15.97 5.78
C TYR A 176 1.46 -15.85 5.16
N VAL A 177 1.57 -16.22 3.89
CA VAL A 177 2.83 -16.06 3.13
C VAL A 177 2.60 -14.94 2.13
N SER A 178 3.10 -13.76 2.45
CA SER A 178 2.99 -12.59 1.59
C SER A 178 4.04 -12.65 0.48
N ASN A 179 3.60 -12.43 -0.76
CA ASN A 179 4.47 -12.20 -1.92
C ASN A 179 4.73 -10.71 -2.17
N ALA A 180 4.24 -9.83 -1.29
CA ALA A 180 4.34 -8.40 -1.49
C ALA A 180 5.81 -7.95 -1.59
N PRO A 181 6.15 -7.03 -2.51
CA PRO A 181 7.52 -6.53 -2.69
C PRO A 181 7.97 -5.59 -1.55
N PHE A 182 7.17 -5.45 -0.50
CA PHE A 182 7.55 -4.69 0.68
C PHE A 182 8.81 -5.24 1.39
N GLN A 183 9.38 -6.37 0.94
CA GLN A 183 10.66 -6.88 1.43
C GLN A 183 11.80 -5.85 1.27
N THR A 184 11.69 -4.92 0.32
CA THR A 184 12.64 -3.82 0.14
C THR A 184 11.94 -2.49 0.43
N ILE A 185 12.10 -2.00 1.66
CA ILE A 185 11.52 -0.72 2.09
C ILE A 185 12.57 0.37 1.97
N TRP A 186 12.20 1.50 1.38
CA TRP A 186 12.96 2.73 1.48
C TRP A 186 12.68 3.36 2.86
N GLU A 187 13.64 3.30 3.78
CA GLU A 187 13.48 3.87 5.13
C GLU A 187 14.39 5.08 5.33
N TYR A 188 14.02 5.98 6.25
CA TYR A 188 14.86 7.07 6.73
C TYR A 188 15.26 6.78 8.17
N ARG A 189 16.57 6.74 8.42
CA ARG A 189 17.10 6.69 9.77
C ARG A 189 17.70 8.02 10.16
N PHE A 190 17.23 8.56 11.29
CA PHE A 190 17.79 9.77 11.87
C PHE A 190 19.31 9.60 12.08
N GLY A 191 20.09 10.52 11.51
CA GLY A 191 21.56 10.49 11.55
C GLY A 191 22.24 9.53 10.54
N GLN A 192 21.49 8.74 9.77
CA GLN A 192 22.03 7.83 8.75
C GLN A 192 21.46 8.08 7.34
N GLY A 193 20.37 8.83 7.20
CA GLY A 193 19.77 9.15 5.91
C GLY A 193 18.83 8.05 5.39
N CYS A 194 18.47 8.13 4.11
CA CYS A 194 17.60 7.16 3.46
C CYS A 194 18.39 5.94 2.97
N ARG A 195 17.83 4.73 3.16
CA ARG A 195 18.44 3.48 2.69
C ARG A 195 17.37 2.43 2.39
N PHE A 196 17.73 1.49 1.51
CA PHE A 196 16.95 0.27 1.34
C PHE A 196 17.21 -0.69 2.48
N LEU A 197 16.13 -1.17 3.09
CA LEU A 197 16.15 -2.29 4.01
C LEU A 197 15.54 -3.51 3.36
N ASN A 198 16.30 -4.60 3.38
CA ASN A 198 15.80 -5.93 3.11
C ASN A 198 15.34 -6.59 4.43
N LEU A 199 14.31 -6.02 5.04
CA LEU A 199 13.65 -6.61 6.21
C LEU A 199 12.21 -6.95 5.84
N PRO A 200 11.62 -8.00 6.43
CA PRO A 200 10.21 -8.21 6.31
C PRO A 200 9.51 -6.97 6.89
N SER A 201 8.70 -6.35 6.06
CA SER A 201 7.78 -5.24 6.36
C SER A 201 6.73 -5.62 7.40
N PHE A 202 6.67 -6.92 7.66
CA PHE A 202 5.83 -7.54 8.64
C PHE A 202 6.70 -8.13 9.74
N TRP A 203 6.34 -7.81 10.97
CA TRP A 203 6.82 -8.62 12.07
C TRP A 203 6.20 -10.03 11.93
N PRO A 204 6.92 -11.12 12.26
CA PRO A 204 6.41 -12.47 12.06
C PRO A 204 5.03 -12.74 12.72
N ASN A 205 4.73 -12.06 13.83
CA ASN A 205 3.43 -12.09 14.50
C ASN A 205 2.31 -11.40 13.70
N GLU A 206 2.61 -10.43 12.85
CA GLU A 206 1.62 -9.77 12.00
C GLU A 206 1.07 -10.75 10.94
N LEU A 207 1.88 -11.71 10.48
CA LEU A 207 1.47 -12.73 9.50
C LEU A 207 0.76 -13.94 10.10
N ASP A 208 0.80 -14.13 11.41
CA ASP A 208 0.07 -15.21 12.10
C ASP A 208 -1.43 -14.89 12.16
N CYS A 209 -2.25 -15.61 11.42
CA CYS A 209 -3.70 -15.40 11.38
C CYS A 209 -4.46 -16.36 12.31
N SER A 210 -3.82 -16.94 13.34
CA SER A 210 -4.48 -17.86 14.27
C SER A 210 -5.57 -17.22 15.13
N ASP A 211 -5.47 -15.91 15.36
CA ASP A 211 -6.43 -15.09 16.10
C ASP A 211 -7.41 -14.32 15.19
N ALA A 212 -7.23 -14.40 13.87
CA ALA A 212 -8.02 -13.67 12.89
C ALA A 212 -9.45 -14.22 12.72
N PHE A 213 -10.31 -13.36 12.20
CA PHE A 213 -11.64 -13.70 11.72
C PHE A 213 -11.61 -13.90 10.21
N ASP A 214 -12.10 -15.03 9.75
CA ASP A 214 -12.27 -15.32 8.34
C ASP A 214 -13.63 -14.83 7.85
N ILE A 215 -13.61 -14.04 6.78
CA ILE A 215 -14.76 -13.68 5.97
C ILE A 215 -14.66 -14.37 4.62
N VAL A 216 -15.78 -14.77 4.05
CA VAL A 216 -15.83 -15.50 2.78
C VAL A 216 -16.64 -14.69 1.77
N ARG A 217 -16.04 -14.44 0.61
CA ARG A 217 -16.73 -13.82 -0.51
C ARG A 217 -17.53 -14.87 -1.27
N GLU A 218 -18.84 -14.68 -1.35
CA GLU A 218 -19.75 -15.70 -1.92
C GLU A 218 -19.57 -15.90 -3.42
N SER A 219 -19.14 -14.86 -4.15
CA SER A 219 -19.05 -14.88 -5.62
C SER A 219 -17.97 -15.83 -6.15
N ASP A 220 -16.85 -15.99 -5.45
CA ASP A 220 -15.71 -16.81 -5.89
C ASP A 220 -15.13 -17.73 -4.81
N GLY A 221 -15.64 -17.64 -3.57
CA GLY A 221 -15.19 -18.42 -2.43
C GLY A 221 -13.85 -17.98 -1.86
N LEU A 222 -13.33 -16.80 -2.24
CA LEU A 222 -12.11 -16.28 -1.62
C LEU A 222 -12.33 -16.02 -0.13
N ILE A 223 -11.32 -16.38 0.65
CA ILE A 223 -11.30 -16.18 2.09
C ILE A 223 -10.38 -14.99 2.36
N ALA A 224 -10.80 -14.08 3.23
CA ALA A 224 -9.92 -13.09 3.81
C ALA A 224 -9.84 -13.26 5.33
N SER A 225 -8.63 -13.32 5.86
CA SER A 225 -8.39 -13.27 7.31
C SER A 225 -8.20 -11.83 7.74
N VAL A 226 -9.04 -11.40 8.68
CA VAL A 226 -9.10 -10.04 9.20
C VAL A 226 -8.76 -10.05 10.68
N LYS A 227 -7.81 -9.22 11.10
CA LYS A 227 -7.47 -9.01 12.51
C LYS A 227 -7.09 -7.57 12.78
N VAL A 228 -7.18 -7.20 14.05
CA VAL A 228 -6.82 -5.88 14.55
C VAL A 228 -5.86 -6.04 15.72
N ASP A 229 -4.78 -5.28 15.68
CA ASP A 229 -3.87 -5.06 16.80
C ASP A 229 -3.98 -3.59 17.25
N ILE A 230 -3.34 -3.22 18.37
CA ILE A 230 -3.45 -1.93 19.08
C ILE A 230 -3.40 -0.70 18.16
N SER A 231 -2.70 -0.78 17.02
CA SER A 231 -2.51 0.35 16.10
C SER A 231 -2.72 0.00 14.63
N ALA A 232 -3.27 -1.18 14.33
CA ALA A 232 -3.32 -1.64 12.95
C ALA A 232 -4.44 -2.64 12.68
N PHE A 233 -5.11 -2.42 11.55
CA PHE A 233 -5.96 -3.38 10.89
C PHE A 233 -5.16 -4.16 9.85
N PHE A 234 -5.42 -5.46 9.76
CA PHE A 234 -4.81 -6.37 8.80
C PHE A 234 -5.90 -7.15 8.08
N MET A 235 -5.80 -7.22 6.76
CA MET A 235 -6.57 -8.12 5.91
C MET A 235 -5.63 -8.86 4.96
N PHE A 236 -5.73 -10.19 4.98
CA PHE A 236 -4.96 -11.09 4.10
C PHE A 236 -5.91 -11.96 3.30
N VAL A 237 -5.83 -11.88 1.96
CA VAL A 237 -6.69 -12.62 1.04
C VAL A 237 -5.98 -13.89 0.58
N TRP A 238 -6.62 -15.03 0.76
CA TRP A 238 -6.05 -16.34 0.46
C TRP A 238 -6.44 -16.79 -0.95
N HIS A 239 -5.55 -16.58 -1.91
CA HIS A 239 -5.74 -17.01 -3.31
C HIS A 239 -5.48 -18.50 -3.55
N SER A 240 -4.71 -19.14 -2.67
CA SER A 240 -4.52 -20.59 -2.73
C SER A 240 -5.73 -21.30 -2.15
N ARG A 241 -6.44 -22.09 -2.96
CA ARG A 241 -7.50 -22.97 -2.47
C ARG A 241 -6.87 -24.04 -1.57
N PHE A 242 -7.27 -24.08 -0.31
CA PHE A 242 -6.83 -25.11 0.62
C PHE A 242 -7.49 -26.43 0.23
N SER A 243 -6.68 -27.36 -0.27
CA SER A 243 -7.06 -28.74 -0.61
C SER A 243 -6.99 -29.66 0.59
#